data_AF-A0A010QSD3-F1
#
_entry.id   AF-A0A010QSD3-F1
#
_cell.length_a   1.000
_cell.length_b   1.000
_cell.length_c   1.000
_cell.angle_alpha   90.00
_cell.angle_beta   90.00
_cell.angle_gamma   90.00
#
_symmetry.space_group_name_H-M   'P 1'
#
loop_
_entity.id
_entity.type
_entity.pdbx_description
1 polymer ?
#
loop_
_entity_poly.entity_id
_entity_poly.type
_entity_poly.pdbx_seq_one_letter_code
_entity_poly.pdbx_strand_id
1 'polypeptide(L)'
;MSAAEANAFIQEVWGLQGAAYLVVGLRYYSRASTLGWRKFAWDDALMFLAILVYTAESVAAYFVVAYWKGFANNGMTDDQRAALDPTSPEWLLRVNGSKTHVIGLLLYTTLLWLLKACWVVYYSRLT
;
A
#
# COMPACT_ATOMS: atom_id res chain seq x y z
N MET A 1 13.57 8.88 -13.34
CA MET A 1 13.41 9.45 -11.99
C MET A 1 14.79 9.77 -11.45
N SER A 2 15.02 11.02 -11.09
CA SER A 2 16.23 11.50 -10.41
C SER A 2 16.27 11.02 -8.96
N ALA A 3 17.45 11.07 -8.33
CA ALA A 3 17.60 10.72 -6.93
C ALA A 3 16.78 11.65 -6.00
N ALA A 4 16.62 12.92 -6.37
CA ALA A 4 15.81 13.87 -5.62
C ALA A 4 14.32 13.51 -5.65
N GLU A 5 13.79 13.17 -6.83
CA GLU A 5 12.40 12.73 -7.00
C GLU A 5 12.12 11.44 -6.23
N ALA A 6 13.05 10.47 -6.28
CA ALA A 6 12.93 9.22 -5.53
C ALA A 6 12.88 9.46 -4.01
N ASN A 7 13.75 10.33 -3.49
CA ASN A 7 13.77 10.66 -2.07
C ASN A 7 12.49 11.40 -1.62
N ALA A 8 12.01 12.35 -2.41
CA ALA A 8 10.76 13.06 -2.13
C ALA A 8 9.57 12.09 -2.07
N PHE A 9 9.47 11.17 -3.04
CA PHE A 9 8.45 10.14 -3.04
C PHE A 9 8.52 9.23 -1.81
N ILE A 10 9.72 8.76 -1.44
CA ILE A 10 9.90 7.89 -0.27
C ILE A 10 9.48 8.63 1.01
N GLN A 11 9.85 9.91 1.15
CA GLN A 11 9.43 10.73 2.30
C GLN A 11 7.92 10.89 2.36
N GLU A 12 7.26 11.12 1.23
CA GLU A 12 5.80 11.21 1.14
C GLU A 12 5.12 9.91 1.55
N VAL A 13 5.54 8.77 1.01
CA VAL A 13 4.98 7.44 1.33
C VAL A 13 5.04 7.16 2.83
N TRP A 14 6.22 7.35 3.44
CA TRP A 14 6.37 7.09 4.88
C TRP A 14 5.70 8.15 5.76
N GLY A 15 5.64 9.41 5.30
CA GLY A 15 4.90 10.47 5.97
C GLY A 15 3.40 10.16 6.04
N LEU A 16 2.81 9.74 4.92
CA LEU A 16 1.41 9.33 4.86
C LEU A 16 1.14 8.06 5.68
N GLN A 17 2.05 7.09 5.64
CA GLN A 17 1.98 5.90 6.49
C GLN A 17 1.95 6.26 7.99
N GLY A 18 2.82 7.18 8.41
CA GLY A 18 2.87 7.68 9.79
C GLY A 18 1.59 8.41 10.19
N ALA A 19 1.06 9.25 9.30
CA ALA A 19 -0.21 9.94 9.53
C ALA A 19 -1.37 8.94 9.69
N ALA A 20 -1.43 7.90 8.85
CA ALA A 20 -2.45 6.86 8.96
C ALA A 20 -2.35 6.08 10.29
N TYR A 21 -1.13 5.70 10.71
CA TYR A 21 -0.92 5.05 12.01
C TYR A 21 -1.36 5.94 13.17
N LEU A 22 -1.07 7.24 13.12
CA LEU A 22 -1.52 8.19 14.15
C LEU A 22 -3.05 8.24 14.22
N VAL A 23 -3.73 8.41 13.09
CA VAL A 23 -5.19 8.50 13.03
C VAL A 23 -5.85 7.21 13.52
N VAL A 24 -5.36 6.04 13.08
CA VAL A 24 -5.90 4.75 13.52
C VAL A 24 -5.56 4.46 14.98
N GLY A 25 -4.38 4.87 15.45
CA GLY A 25 -4.02 4.80 16.87
C GLY A 25 -4.96 5.64 17.75
N LEU A 26 -5.25 6.88 17.35
CA LEU A 26 -6.21 7.75 18.02
C LEU A 26 -7.63 7.15 18.02
N ARG A 27 -8.05 6.53 16.91
CA ARG A 27 -9.31 5.77 16.82
C ARG A 27 -9.37 4.68 17.89
N TYR A 28 -8.34 3.84 17.98
CA TYR A 28 -8.30 2.77 18.98
C TYR A 28 -8.24 3.28 20.41
N TYR A 29 -7.46 4.33 20.67
CA TYR A 29 -7.41 4.97 21.97
C TYR A 29 -8.78 5.50 22.41
N SER A 30 -9.44 6.28 21.56
CA SER A 30 -10.78 6.83 21.82
C SER A 30 -11.81 5.73 22.08
N ARG A 31 -11.73 4.63 21.34
CA ARG A 31 -12.64 3.50 21.52
C ARG A 31 -12.38 2.74 22.82
N ALA A 32 -11.11 2.48 23.13
CA ALA A 32 -10.73 1.82 24.37
C ALA A 32 -11.10 2.65 25.60
N SER A 33 -10.97 3.98 25.54
CA SER A 33 -11.34 4.89 26.64
C SER A 33 -12.86 5.04 26.82
N THR A 34 -13.64 4.97 25.73
CA THR A 34 -15.11 5.17 25.78
C THR A 34 -15.89 3.89 26.07
N LEU A 35 -15.53 2.77 25.43
CA LEU A 35 -16.31 1.52 25.47
C LEU A 35 -15.63 0.41 26.29
N GLY A 36 -14.37 0.59 26.66
CA GLY A 36 -13.55 -0.42 27.32
C GLY A 36 -12.99 -1.49 26.37
N TRP A 37 -11.84 -2.07 26.74
CA TRP A 37 -11.06 -3.03 25.93
C TRP A 37 -11.76 -4.35 25.57
N ARG A 38 -12.92 -4.66 26.19
CA ARG A 38 -13.66 -5.90 25.93
C ARG A 38 -14.72 -5.78 24.84
N LYS A 39 -14.95 -4.58 24.30
CA LYS A 39 -16.02 -4.30 23.32
C LYS A 39 -15.50 -3.98 21.91
N PHE A 40 -14.33 -4.53 21.55
CA PHE A 40 -13.87 -4.49 20.17
C PHE A 40 -14.84 -5.25 19.26
N ALA A 41 -15.17 -4.66 18.11
CA ALA A 41 -16.12 -5.23 17.17
C ALA A 41 -15.44 -5.48 15.82
N TRP A 42 -16.19 -6.09 14.89
CA TRP A 42 -15.67 -6.46 13.58
C TRP A 42 -15.11 -5.28 12.76
N ASP A 43 -15.64 -4.06 12.94
CA ASP A 43 -15.08 -2.87 12.28
C ASP A 43 -13.65 -2.56 12.74
N ASP A 44 -13.31 -2.88 13.99
CA ASP A 44 -11.96 -2.71 14.51
C ASP A 44 -11.01 -3.76 13.93
N ALA A 45 -11.45 -5.03 13.84
CA ALA A 45 -10.65 -6.08 13.21
C ALA A 45 -10.35 -5.76 11.73
N LEU A 46 -11.36 -5.26 10.99
CA LEU A 46 -11.20 -4.82 9.60
C LEU A 46 -10.26 -3.61 9.47
N MET A 47 -10.33 -2.65 10.40
CA MET A 47 -9.42 -1.51 10.42
C MET A 47 -7.97 -1.93 10.71
N PHE A 48 -7.76 -2.91 11.59
CA PHE A 48 -6.43 -3.47 11.85
C PHE A 48 -5.87 -4.16 10.60
N LEU A 49 -6.69 -4.98 9.93
CA LEU A 49 -6.29 -5.62 8.68
C LEU A 49 -6.02 -4.59 7.57
N ALA A 50 -6.82 -3.53 7.48
CA ALA A 50 -6.60 -2.43 6.54
C ALA A 50 -5.24 -1.76 6.79
N ILE A 51 -4.85 -1.55 8.05
CA ILE A 51 -3.51 -1.04 8.37
C ILE A 51 -2.41 -1.99 7.88
N LEU A 52 -2.52 -3.30 8.10
CA LEU A 52 -1.51 -4.26 7.62
C LEU A 52 -1.39 -4.26 6.09
N VAL A 53 -2.51 -4.20 5.38
CA VAL A 53 -2.53 -4.13 3.91
C VAL A 53 -1.95 -2.81 3.42
N TYR A 54 -2.26 -1.69 4.08
CA TYR A 54 -1.69 -0.38 3.74
C TYR A 54 -0.18 -0.35 3.97
N THR A 55 0.32 -0.95 5.05
CA THR A 55 1.77 -1.12 5.27
C THR A 55 2.41 -1.91 4.15
N ALA A 56 1.80 -3.03 3.74
CA ALA A 56 2.30 -3.85 2.63
C ALA A 56 2.30 -3.06 1.32
N GLU A 57 1.29 -2.23 1.07
CA GLU A 57 1.19 -1.36 -0.11
C GLU A 57 2.33 -0.33 -0.12
N SER A 58 2.55 0.38 0.99
CA SER A 58 3.65 1.34 1.14
C SER A 58 5.02 0.70 0.96
N VAL A 59 5.20 -0.53 1.48
CA VAL A 59 6.42 -1.31 1.26
C VAL A 59 6.58 -1.66 -0.23
N ALA A 60 5.53 -2.12 -0.91
CA ALA A 60 5.59 -2.41 -2.33
C ALA A 60 5.96 -1.16 -3.16
N ALA A 61 5.36 0.00 -2.85
CA ALA A 61 5.71 1.27 -3.47
C ALA A 61 7.17 1.67 -3.23
N TYR A 62 7.68 1.47 -2.00
CA TYR A 62 9.09 1.66 -1.67
C TYR A 62 9.99 0.74 -2.51
N PHE A 63 9.63 -0.54 -2.69
CA PHE A 63 10.41 -1.47 -3.51
C PHE A 63 10.52 -1.03 -4.97
N VAL A 64 9.43 -0.54 -5.56
CA VAL A 64 9.42 0.01 -6.93
C VAL A 64 10.45 1.13 -7.08
N VAL A 65 10.46 2.07 -6.15
CA VAL A 65 11.31 3.27 -6.26
C VAL A 65 12.75 3.00 -5.84
N ALA A 66 12.97 2.36 -4.69
CA ALA A 66 14.29 2.20 -4.10
C ALA A 66 15.10 1.04 -4.70
N TYR A 67 14.45 -0.10 -5.01
CA TYR A 67 15.15 -1.31 -5.48
C TYR A 67 15.03 -1.49 -6.99
N TRP A 68 13.82 -1.31 -7.54
CA TRP A 68 13.58 -1.48 -8.97
C TRP A 68 13.90 -0.22 -9.79
N LYS A 69 14.34 0.86 -9.13
CA LYS A 69 14.73 2.14 -9.76
C LYS A 69 13.60 2.77 -10.60
N GLY A 70 12.35 2.45 -10.26
CA GLY A 70 11.17 2.85 -11.04
C GLY A 70 11.02 2.11 -12.38
N PHE A 71 11.78 1.03 -12.62
CA PHE A 71 11.62 0.23 -13.82
C PHE A 71 10.42 -0.71 -13.72
N ALA A 72 9.59 -0.68 -14.77
CA ALA A 72 8.51 -1.62 -15.02
C ALA A 72 8.24 -1.67 -16.53
N ASN A 73 7.26 -2.48 -16.94
CA ASN A 73 6.91 -2.67 -18.36
C ASN A 73 5.91 -1.63 -18.91
N ASN A 74 5.22 -0.90 -18.04
CA ASN A 74 4.16 0.07 -18.38
C ASN A 74 4.67 1.33 -19.10
N GLY A 75 5.98 1.56 -19.12
CA GLY A 75 6.62 2.65 -19.88
C GLY A 75 7.29 2.20 -21.18
N MET A 76 7.00 1.00 -21.70
CA MET A 76 7.64 0.45 -22.89
C MET A 76 6.65 0.13 -24.02
N THR A 77 7.05 0.41 -25.25
CA THR A 77 6.34 -0.08 -26.45
C THR A 77 6.48 -1.60 -26.58
N ASP A 78 5.63 -2.23 -27.39
CA ASP A 78 5.72 -3.67 -27.66
C ASP A 78 7.07 -4.05 -28.29
N ASP A 79 7.58 -3.24 -29.24
CA ASP A 79 8.89 -3.47 -29.88
C ASP A 79 10.04 -3.37 -28.88
N GLN A 80 10.01 -2.39 -27.98
CA GLN A 80 11.02 -2.24 -26.92
C GLN A 80 11.00 -3.43 -25.97
N ARG A 81 9.82 -3.98 -25.66
CA ARG A 81 9.68 -5.18 -24.81
C ARG A 81 10.20 -6.43 -25.51
N ALA A 82 9.92 -6.58 -26.81
CA ALA A 82 10.39 -7.70 -27.61
C ALA A 82 11.90 -7.70 -27.82
N ALA A 83 12.51 -6.52 -27.94
CA ALA A 83 13.95 -6.34 -28.12
C ALA A 83 14.76 -6.42 -26.83
N LEU A 84 14.12 -6.48 -25.65
CA LEU A 84 14.81 -6.46 -24.36
C LEU A 84 15.50 -7.81 -24.11
N ASP A 85 16.82 -7.78 -23.93
CA ASP A 85 17.64 -8.97 -23.67
C ASP A 85 17.25 -9.63 -22.33
N PRO A 86 16.75 -10.88 -22.33
CA PRO A 86 16.34 -11.59 -21.13
C PRO A 86 17.46 -11.87 -20.12
N THR A 87 18.72 -11.79 -20.53
CA THR A 87 19.88 -12.01 -19.67
C THR A 87 20.42 -10.72 -19.05
N SER A 88 19.92 -9.57 -19.50
CA SER A 88 20.37 -8.27 -19.04
C SER A 88 19.92 -7.96 -17.60
N PRO A 89 20.70 -7.15 -16.84
CA PRO A 89 20.26 -6.65 -15.55
C PRO A 89 18.97 -5.82 -15.63
N GLU A 90 18.75 -5.11 -16.74
CA GLU A 90 17.53 -4.32 -16.94
C GLU A 90 16.28 -5.20 -17.02
N TRP A 91 16.36 -6.34 -17.72
CA TRP A 91 15.26 -7.31 -17.78
C TRP A 91 14.81 -7.74 -16.38
N LEU A 92 15.76 -8.07 -15.51
CA LEU A 92 15.47 -8.46 -14.13
C LEU A 92 14.80 -7.33 -13.34
N LEU A 93 15.27 -6.09 -13.48
CA LEU A 93 14.68 -4.93 -12.80
C LEU A 93 13.23 -4.70 -13.27
N ARG A 94 12.99 -4.75 -14.59
CA ARG A 94 11.67 -4.51 -15.17
C ARG A 94 10.67 -5.63 -14.86
N VAL A 95 11.10 -6.89 -14.90
CA VAL A 95 10.23 -8.03 -14.56
C VAL A 95 9.80 -7.96 -13.10
N ASN A 96 10.75 -7.74 -12.18
CA ASN A 96 10.44 -7.65 -10.76
C ASN A 96 9.65 -6.39 -10.42
N GLY A 97 9.99 -5.25 -10.99
CA GLY A 97 9.19 -4.03 -10.85
C GLY A 97 7.76 -4.20 -11.35
N SER A 98 7.56 -4.84 -12.52
CA SER A 98 6.22 -5.12 -13.04
C SER A 98 5.40 -6.02 -12.11
N LYS A 99 6.03 -7.06 -11.53
CA LYS A 99 5.38 -7.91 -10.51
C LYS A 99 4.99 -7.09 -9.28
N THR A 100 5.88 -6.23 -8.79
CA THR A 100 5.59 -5.36 -7.63
C THR A 100 4.48 -4.35 -7.93
N HIS A 101 4.38 -3.83 -9.16
CA HIS A 101 3.25 -2.99 -9.57
C HIS A 101 1.91 -3.74 -9.51
N VAL A 102 1.86 -4.98 -9.99
CA VAL A 102 0.64 -5.82 -9.89
C VAL A 102 0.29 -6.11 -8.43
N ILE A 103 1.29 -6.42 -7.60
CA ILE A 103 1.09 -6.58 -6.15
C ILE A 103 0.52 -5.29 -5.54
N GLY A 104 1.09 -4.13 -5.86
CA GLY A 104 0.60 -2.82 -5.41
C GLY A 104 -0.86 -2.58 -5.80
N LEU A 105 -1.24 -2.88 -7.05
CA LEU A 105 -2.63 -2.75 -7.53
C LEU A 105 -3.60 -3.63 -6.72
N LEU A 106 -3.22 -4.88 -6.44
CA LEU A 106 -4.03 -5.80 -5.65
C LEU A 106 -4.15 -5.35 -4.20
N LEU A 107 -3.05 -4.88 -3.60
CA LEU A 107 -3.05 -4.34 -2.24
C LEU A 107 -3.92 -3.09 -2.12
N TYR A 108 -3.78 -2.14 -3.04
CA TYR A 108 -4.62 -0.94 -3.11
C TYR A 108 -6.11 -1.30 -3.22
N THR A 109 -6.46 -2.21 -4.13
CA THR A 109 -7.85 -2.65 -4.32
C THR A 109 -8.38 -3.32 -3.05
N THR A 110 -7.57 -4.19 -2.43
CA THR A 110 -7.93 -4.87 -1.18
C THR A 110 -8.13 -3.87 -0.04
N LEU A 111 -7.25 -2.88 0.09
CA LEU A 111 -7.37 -1.82 1.09
C LEU A 111 -8.70 -1.06 0.95
N LEU A 112 -9.04 -0.64 -0.27
CA LEU A 112 -10.32 0.05 -0.53
C LEU A 112 -11.52 -0.79 -0.11
N TRP A 113 -11.52 -2.09 -0.42
CA TRP A 113 -12.62 -2.99 -0.03
C TRP A 113 -12.68 -3.24 1.47
N LEU A 114 -11.53 -3.36 2.16
CA LEU A 114 -11.49 -3.47 3.62
C LEU A 114 -12.05 -2.22 4.29
N LEU A 115 -11.70 -1.03 3.80
CA LEU A 115 -12.23 0.22 4.33
C LEU A 115 -13.73 0.35 4.10
N LYS A 116 -14.24 -0.02 2.92
CA LYS A 116 -15.68 -0.09 2.64
C LYS A 116 -16.40 -1.07 3.57
N ALA A 117 -15.86 -2.27 3.76
CA ALA A 117 -16.41 -3.26 4.67
C ALA A 117 -16.43 -2.75 6.12
N CYS A 118 -15.35 -2.10 6.57
CA CYS A 118 -15.29 -1.46 7.88
C CYS A 118 -16.40 -0.43 8.08
N TRP A 119 -16.68 0.39 7.07
CA TRP A 119 -17.77 1.37 7.11
C TRP A 119 -19.14 0.71 7.18
N VAL A 120 -19.39 -0.30 6.35
CA VAL A 120 -20.68 -1.02 6.36
C VAL A 120 -20.95 -1.66 7.72
N VAL A 121 -19.96 -2.34 8.30
CA VAL A 121 -20.08 -2.97 9.63
C VAL A 121 -20.27 -1.92 10.73
N TYR A 122 -19.62 -0.76 10.61
CA TYR A 122 -19.83 0.34 11.55
C TYR A 122 -21.26 0.88 11.48
N TYR A 123 -21.78 1.15 10.28
CA TYR A 123 -23.14 1.68 10.10
C TYR A 123 -24.22 0.68 10.48
N SER A 124 -24.03 -0.62 10.22
CA SER A 124 -25.00 -1.66 10.60
C SER A 124 -25.17 -1.82 12.12
N ARG A 125 -24.31 -1.18 12.92
CA ARG A 125 -24.44 -1.13 14.39
C ARG A 125 -25.13 0.14 14.88
N LEU A 126 -25.26 1.15 14.02
CA LEU A 126 -25.96 2.40 14.32
C LEU A 126 -27.45 2.32 13.96
N THR A 127 -27.81 1.43 13.03
CA THR A 127 -29.19 1.07 12.67
C THR A 127 -29.67 -0.13 13.46
#